data_AF-A0AAW0ZB22-F1
#
_entry.id   AF-A0AAW0ZB22-F1
#
_cell.length_a   1.000
_cell.length_b   1.000
_cell.length_c   1.000
_cell.angle_alpha   90.00
_cell.angle_beta   90.00
_cell.angle_gamma   90.00
#
_symmetry.space_group_name_H-M   'P 1'
#
loop_
_entity.id
_entity.type
_entity.pdbx_description
1 polymer ?
#
loop_
_entity_poly.entity_id
_entity_poly.type
_entity_poly.pdbx_seq_one_letter_code
_entity_poly.pdbx_strand_id
1 'polypeptide(L)'
;MKQLTLEKAIDITWLSVALSFCWPLPSNTSKTRIAFYKILQISSNISACLVLLAVIYSIYLHSENIFVVCKCIFISIGVSQEVIQTTVCMINHDSLQYVVEEMLHCVKEAQPYEREIYYKLVAKCSTLFGSSVVLYVIVYIHEAFLGFRSAAHICLSMFGALLLWFTAARFECLAIEMKQTADVNMLIVCIEKQLYLRRFAQEVVSNFRFIVLYAVGDTPLILRVQLLFASTTVLLEIYIYVWPADYMRDMSIRVSRSIYDTVWYKQTLELQKDILNVLVYQEPITLSISCIIPELSLHYFCSYLSNVFSIFTALRVVVEND
;
A
#
# COMPACT_ATOMS: atom_id res chain seq x y z
N MET A 1 -22.98 -7.75 -19.62
CA MET A 1 -21.69 -7.23 -19.13
C MET A 1 -20.70 -7.29 -20.28
N LYS A 2 -20.16 -6.16 -20.78
CA LYS A 2 -19.20 -6.18 -21.90
C LYS A 2 -17.96 -6.96 -21.45
N GLN A 3 -17.56 -7.97 -22.23
CA GLN A 3 -16.38 -8.81 -21.95
C GLN A 3 -15.09 -7.96 -21.95
N LEU A 4 -14.18 -8.25 -21.01
CA LEU A 4 -12.90 -7.56 -20.85
C LEU A 4 -11.90 -8.13 -21.86
N THR A 5 -11.41 -7.29 -22.77
CA THR A 5 -10.35 -7.64 -23.73
C THR A 5 -8.97 -7.37 -23.13
N LEU A 6 -7.93 -8.03 -23.64
CA LEU A 6 -6.55 -7.83 -23.17
C LEU A 6 -6.09 -6.38 -23.33
N GLU A 7 -6.45 -5.71 -24.43
CA GLU A 7 -6.19 -4.28 -24.64
C GLU A 7 -6.76 -3.42 -23.51
N LYS A 8 -8.02 -3.64 -23.12
CA LYS A 8 -8.62 -2.91 -22.00
C LYS A 8 -7.96 -3.22 -20.66
N ALA A 9 -7.51 -4.45 -20.46
CA ALA A 9 -6.76 -4.81 -19.26
C ALA A 9 -5.43 -4.05 -19.19
N ILE A 10 -4.74 -3.91 -20.32
CA ILE A 10 -3.50 -3.10 -20.42
C ILE A 10 -3.80 -1.62 -20.13
N ASP A 11 -4.87 -1.05 -20.70
CA ASP A 11 -5.26 0.34 -20.45
C ASP A 11 -5.59 0.59 -18.97
N ILE A 12 -6.29 -0.34 -18.31
CA ILE A 12 -6.60 -0.25 -16.87
C ILE A 12 -5.31 -0.28 -16.05
N THR A 13 -4.38 -1.18 -16.37
CA THR A 13 -3.08 -1.26 -15.68
C THR A 13 -2.26 0.01 -15.91
N TRP A 14 -2.22 0.52 -17.14
CA TRP A 14 -1.55 1.80 -17.43
C TRP A 14 -2.11 2.93 -16.56
N LEU A 15 -3.45 3.04 -16.48
CA LEU A 15 -4.12 4.08 -15.68
C LEU A 15 -3.82 3.92 -14.18
N SER A 16 -3.77 2.70 -13.65
CA SER A 16 -3.51 2.46 -12.22
C SER A 16 -2.09 2.83 -11.79
N VAL A 17 -1.10 2.69 -12.68
CA VAL A 17 0.31 3.07 -12.40
C VAL A 17 0.71 4.42 -12.99
N ALA A 18 -0.20 5.14 -13.65
CA ALA A 18 0.11 6.43 -14.27
C ALA A 18 0.57 7.47 -13.23
N LEU A 19 -0.04 7.45 -12.04
CA LEU A 19 0.29 8.36 -10.95
C LEU A 19 1.63 8.05 -10.27
N SER A 20 2.08 6.79 -10.29
CA SER A 20 3.39 6.42 -9.74
C SER A 20 4.54 6.70 -10.70
N PHE A 21 4.23 7.17 -11.91
CA PHE A 21 5.21 7.36 -12.97
C PHE A 21 6.09 6.10 -13.17
N CYS A 22 5.56 4.89 -13.01
CA CYS A 22 6.32 3.65 -13.16
C CYS A 22 6.15 2.97 -14.54
N TRP A 23 5.16 3.39 -15.32
CA TRP A 23 4.93 2.83 -16.67
C TRP A 23 5.93 3.37 -17.70
N PRO A 24 6.58 2.53 -18.51
CA PRO A 24 7.56 3.02 -19.49
C PRO A 24 6.91 3.90 -20.56
N LEU A 25 7.62 4.96 -20.96
CA LEU A 25 7.18 5.82 -22.07
C LEU A 25 7.45 5.11 -23.41
N PRO A 26 6.63 5.34 -24.44
CA PRO A 26 6.85 4.74 -25.76
C PRO A 26 8.10 5.31 -26.45
N SER A 27 8.70 4.52 -27.33
CA SER A 27 9.98 4.78 -28.02
C SER A 27 9.96 6.00 -28.95
N ASN A 28 8.77 6.40 -29.39
CA ASN A 28 8.57 7.62 -30.17
C ASN A 28 8.58 8.91 -29.32
N THR A 29 8.75 8.83 -28.00
CA THR A 29 8.67 9.98 -27.09
C THR A 29 9.90 10.89 -27.20
N SER A 30 9.70 12.21 -27.11
CA SER A 30 10.79 13.17 -27.10
C SER A 30 11.73 12.99 -25.90
N LYS A 31 13.05 13.21 -26.12
CA LYS A 31 14.06 13.14 -25.06
C LYS A 31 13.76 14.07 -23.88
N THR A 32 13.16 15.23 -24.13
CA THR A 32 12.76 16.20 -23.09
C THR A 32 11.67 15.64 -22.19
N ARG A 33 10.68 14.93 -22.74
CA ARG A 33 9.60 14.33 -21.97
C ARG A 33 10.09 13.13 -21.15
N ILE A 34 11.02 12.34 -21.68
CA ILE A 34 11.70 11.26 -20.92
C ILE A 34 12.49 11.84 -19.75
N ALA A 35 13.26 12.92 -19.98
CA ALA A 35 14.01 13.58 -18.92
C ALA A 35 13.08 14.13 -17.82
N PHE A 36 11.98 14.78 -18.21
CA PHE A 36 10.98 15.27 -17.26
C PHE A 36 10.37 14.14 -16.42
N TYR A 37 10.05 13.00 -17.04
CA TYR A 37 9.52 11.82 -16.34
C TYR A 37 10.49 11.29 -15.29
N LYS A 38 11.78 11.17 -15.63
CA LYS A 38 12.83 10.75 -14.69
C LYS A 38 12.99 11.76 -13.54
N ILE A 39 12.89 13.06 -13.80
CA ILE A 39 12.93 14.11 -12.76
C ILE A 39 11.76 13.95 -11.77
N LEU A 40 10.55 13.66 -12.26
CA LEU A 40 9.38 13.44 -11.40
C LEU A 40 9.58 12.23 -10.48
N GLN A 41 10.05 11.11 -11.03
CA GLN A 41 10.37 9.89 -10.26
C GLN A 41 11.42 10.19 -9.17
N ILE A 42 12.49 10.93 -9.51
CA ILE A 42 13.51 11.34 -8.53
C ILE A 42 12.90 12.22 -7.43
N SER A 43 12.04 13.18 -7.78
CA SER A 43 11.39 14.05 -6.79
C SER A 43 10.49 13.25 -5.84
N SER A 44 9.77 12.25 -6.36
CA SER A 44 8.93 11.34 -5.56
C SER A 44 9.78 10.56 -4.59
N ASN A 45 10.89 9.98 -5.06
CA ASN A 45 11.83 9.24 -4.22
C ASN A 45 12.46 10.11 -3.14
N ILE A 46 12.83 11.36 -3.44
CA ILE A 46 13.34 12.30 -2.43
C ILE A 46 12.29 12.55 -1.36
N SER A 47 11.03 12.79 -1.76
CA SER A 47 9.92 12.98 -0.81
C SER A 47 9.71 11.74 0.07
N ALA A 48 9.70 10.55 -0.52
CA ALA A 48 9.55 9.28 0.20
C ALA A 48 10.70 9.07 1.22
N CYS A 49 11.95 9.33 0.82
CA CYS A 49 13.11 9.26 1.73
C CYS A 49 13.01 10.25 2.90
N LEU A 50 12.49 11.46 2.69
CA LEU A 50 12.27 12.42 3.78
C LEU A 50 11.22 11.92 4.77
N VAL A 51 10.14 11.30 4.27
CA VAL A 51 9.14 10.64 5.13
C VAL A 51 9.77 9.50 5.91
N LEU A 52 10.59 8.66 5.28
CA LEU A 52 11.29 7.56 5.94
C LEU A 52 12.18 8.07 7.09
N LEU A 53 12.94 9.14 6.87
CA LEU A 53 13.76 9.77 7.91
C LEU A 53 12.91 10.31 9.08
N ALA A 54 11.79 10.96 8.78
CA ALA A 54 10.87 11.46 9.80
C ALA A 54 10.27 10.32 10.65
N VAL A 55 9.95 9.19 10.01
CA VAL A 55 9.40 8.01 10.69
C VAL A 55 10.46 7.33 11.55
N ILE A 56 11.70 7.19 11.06
CA ILE A 56 12.83 6.67 11.85
C ILE A 56 13.06 7.54 13.09
N TYR A 57 13.01 8.86 12.94
CA TYR A 57 13.12 9.79 14.07
C TYR A 57 11.96 9.62 15.08
N SER A 58 10.74 9.39 14.60
CA SER A 58 9.58 9.11 15.45
C SER A 58 9.74 7.81 16.26
N ILE A 59 10.32 6.76 15.66
CA ILE A 59 10.64 5.49 16.35
C ILE A 59 11.64 5.75 17.47
N TYR A 60 12.68 6.54 17.21
CA TYR A 60 13.68 6.89 18.21
C TYR A 60 13.06 7.67 19.39
N LEU A 61 12.22 8.66 19.10
CA LEU A 61 11.63 9.53 20.12
C LEU A 61 10.59 8.81 20.99
N HIS A 62 9.81 7.89 20.42
CA HIS A 62 8.70 7.20 21.10
C HIS A 62 8.98 5.69 21.30
N SER A 63 10.25 5.32 21.50
CA SER A 63 10.69 3.92 21.56
C SER A 63 10.02 3.10 22.66
N GLU A 64 9.58 3.73 23.75
CA GLU A 64 8.84 3.09 24.84
C GLU A 64 7.38 2.78 24.48
N ASN A 65 6.80 3.47 23.50
CA ASN A 65 5.42 3.27 23.08
C ASN A 65 5.35 2.27 21.91
N ILE A 66 5.17 0.99 22.25
CA ILE A 66 5.09 -0.11 21.28
C ILE A 66 4.07 0.14 20.17
N PHE A 67 2.94 0.80 20.46
CA PHE A 67 1.91 1.07 19.46
C PHE A 67 2.38 2.09 18.42
N VAL A 68 3.11 3.13 18.85
CA VAL A 68 3.70 4.12 17.94
C VAL A 68 4.81 3.48 17.11
N VAL A 69 5.68 2.70 17.75
CA VAL A 69 6.76 1.97 17.08
C VAL A 69 6.22 1.03 16.00
N CYS A 70 5.18 0.23 16.30
CA CYS A 70 4.55 -0.65 15.31
C CYS A 70 4.02 0.14 14.10
N LYS A 71 3.28 1.23 14.32
CA LYS A 71 2.76 2.07 13.22
C LYS A 71 3.90 2.62 12.35
N CYS A 72 4.96 3.12 12.98
CA CYS A 72 6.12 3.64 12.27
C CYS A 72 6.83 2.55 11.47
N ILE A 73 6.94 1.31 11.98
CA ILE A 73 7.51 0.18 11.25
C ILE A 73 6.69 -0.10 9.99
N PHE A 74 5.35 -0.14 10.08
CA PHE A 74 4.50 -0.37 8.90
C PHE A 74 4.65 0.72 7.83
N ILE A 75 4.64 1.99 8.24
CA ILE A 75 4.85 3.10 7.31
C ILE A 75 6.24 3.00 6.68
N SER A 76 7.27 2.65 7.47
CA SER A 76 8.64 2.49 6.96
C SER A 76 8.73 1.40 5.90
N ILE A 77 8.05 0.26 6.10
CA ILE A 77 8.02 -0.84 5.12
C ILE A 77 7.39 -0.36 3.82
N GLY A 78 6.20 0.25 3.87
CA GLY A 78 5.49 0.73 2.68
C GLY A 78 6.29 1.80 1.91
N VAL A 79 6.86 2.77 2.61
CA VAL A 79 7.69 3.82 2.00
C VAL A 79 8.97 3.24 1.39
N SER A 80 9.61 2.28 2.06
CA SER A 80 10.79 1.61 1.52
C SER A 80 10.46 0.83 0.24
N GLN A 81 9.31 0.15 0.22
CA GLN A 81 8.82 -0.58 -0.95
C GLN A 81 8.55 0.34 -2.14
N GLU A 82 7.93 1.51 -1.92
CA GLU A 82 7.71 2.52 -2.95
C GLU A 82 9.04 3.03 -3.55
N VAL A 83 10.03 3.33 -2.70
CA VAL A 83 11.36 3.78 -3.13
C VAL A 83 12.06 2.71 -3.96
N ILE A 84 12.01 1.45 -3.51
CA ILE A 84 12.62 0.31 -4.22
C ILE A 84 11.94 0.14 -5.58
N GLN A 85 10.60 0.09 -5.64
CA GLN A 85 9.86 -0.11 -6.88
C GLN A 85 10.15 1.00 -7.90
N THR A 86 10.09 2.26 -7.48
CA THR A 86 10.34 3.41 -8.36
C THR A 86 11.78 3.39 -8.87
N THR A 87 12.75 3.05 -8.01
CA THR A 87 14.16 2.94 -8.40
C THR A 87 14.38 1.80 -9.40
N VAL A 88 13.75 0.64 -9.20
CA VAL A 88 13.81 -0.48 -10.15
C VAL A 88 13.22 -0.09 -11.50
N CYS A 89 12.05 0.57 -11.52
CA CYS A 89 11.43 1.06 -12.75
C CYS A 89 12.29 2.11 -13.46
N MET A 90 13.03 2.94 -12.73
CA MET A 90 13.98 3.90 -13.29
C MET A 90 15.19 3.24 -13.94
N ILE A 91 15.81 2.26 -13.25
CA ILE A 91 17.02 1.57 -13.73
C ILE A 91 16.69 0.70 -14.95
N ASN A 92 15.60 -0.07 -14.86
CA ASN A 92 15.19 -1.00 -15.90
C ASN A 92 14.30 -0.37 -16.97
N HIS A 93 14.26 0.97 -17.08
CA HIS A 93 13.34 1.69 -17.95
C HIS A 93 13.37 1.17 -19.39
N ASP A 94 14.55 1.07 -19.99
CA ASP A 94 14.72 0.69 -21.40
C ASP A 94 14.31 -0.78 -21.64
N SER A 95 14.59 -1.66 -20.67
CA SER A 95 14.19 -3.07 -20.72
C SER A 95 12.68 -3.22 -20.55
N LEU A 96 12.07 -2.52 -19.59
CA LEU A 96 10.63 -2.53 -19.36
C LEU A 96 9.88 -1.94 -20.55
N GLN A 97 10.42 -0.88 -21.15
CA GLN A 97 9.91 -0.28 -22.37
C GLN A 97 9.87 -1.28 -23.52
N TYR A 98 10.98 -1.98 -23.77
CA TYR A 98 11.06 -3.01 -24.80
C TYR A 98 10.00 -4.10 -24.59
N VAL A 99 9.91 -4.67 -23.38
CA VAL A 99 8.95 -5.75 -23.07
C VAL A 99 7.50 -5.30 -23.23
N VAL A 100 7.17 -4.08 -22.79
CA VAL A 100 5.81 -3.52 -22.94
C VAL A 100 5.48 -3.25 -24.41
N GLU A 101 6.42 -2.74 -25.20
CA GLU A 101 6.22 -2.51 -26.64
C GLU A 101 6.04 -3.82 -27.41
N GLU A 102 6.84 -4.85 -27.09
CA GLU A 102 6.71 -6.19 -27.65
C GLU A 102 5.34 -6.80 -27.32
N MET A 103 4.89 -6.68 -26.06
CA MET A 103 3.55 -7.10 -25.65
C MET A 103 2.46 -6.39 -26.46
N LEU A 104 2.54 -5.05 -26.58
CA LEU A 104 1.56 -4.26 -27.34
C LEU A 104 1.53 -4.64 -28.83
N HIS A 105 2.69 -4.94 -29.42
CA HIS A 105 2.82 -5.39 -30.80
C HIS A 105 2.14 -6.75 -31.00
N CYS A 106 2.46 -7.74 -30.17
CA CYS A 106 1.86 -9.08 -30.20
C CYS A 106 0.34 -9.02 -30.07
N VAL A 107 -0.19 -8.16 -29.19
CA VAL A 107 -1.65 -8.00 -29.02
C VAL A 107 -2.30 -7.39 -30.26
N LYS A 108 -1.65 -6.43 -30.92
CA LYS A 108 -2.16 -5.82 -32.15
C LYS A 108 -2.19 -6.79 -33.32
N GLU A 109 -1.12 -7.56 -33.51
CA GLU A 109 -0.99 -8.50 -34.64
C GLU A 109 -1.60 -9.89 -34.38
N ALA A 110 -2.21 -10.09 -33.20
CA ALA A 110 -2.73 -11.38 -32.77
C ALA A 110 -3.73 -12.00 -33.76
N GLN A 111 -3.47 -13.26 -34.11
CA GLN A 111 -4.35 -14.10 -34.93
C GLN A 111 -5.65 -14.44 -34.19
N PRO A 112 -6.73 -14.84 -34.88
CA PRO A 112 -8.01 -15.15 -34.24
C PRO A 112 -7.92 -16.20 -33.12
N TYR A 113 -7.09 -17.24 -33.31
CA TYR A 113 -6.89 -18.29 -32.29
C TYR A 113 -6.09 -17.77 -31.07
N GLU A 114 -5.14 -16.86 -31.27
CA GLU A 114 -4.35 -16.24 -30.19
C GLU A 114 -5.24 -15.33 -29.34
N ARG A 115 -6.13 -14.57 -29.99
CA ARG A 115 -7.12 -13.75 -29.29
C ARG A 115 -8.04 -14.58 -28.41
N GLU A 116 -8.42 -15.78 -28.83
CA GLU A 116 -9.20 -16.70 -27.99
C GLU A 116 -8.41 -17.17 -26.76
N ILE A 117 -7.12 -17.48 -26.92
CA ILE A 117 -6.22 -17.83 -25.81
C ILE A 117 -6.07 -16.65 -24.85
N TYR A 118 -5.80 -15.45 -25.35
CA TYR A 118 -5.69 -14.23 -24.56
C TYR A 118 -6.99 -13.92 -23.82
N TYR A 119 -8.14 -14.10 -24.47
CA TYR A 119 -9.43 -13.96 -23.82
C TYR A 119 -9.59 -14.93 -22.65
N LYS A 120 -9.27 -16.21 -22.85
CA LYS A 120 -9.34 -17.22 -21.79
C LYS A 120 -8.38 -16.89 -20.63
N LEU A 121 -7.19 -16.37 -20.93
CA LEU A 121 -6.21 -15.93 -19.94
C LEU A 121 -6.74 -14.74 -19.13
N VAL A 122 -7.22 -13.69 -19.81
CA VAL A 122 -7.79 -12.50 -19.19
C VAL A 122 -9.01 -12.87 -18.35
N ALA A 123 -9.90 -13.75 -18.83
CA ALA A 123 -11.05 -14.19 -18.05
C ALA A 123 -10.63 -14.88 -16.75
N LYS A 124 -9.64 -15.78 -16.82
CA LYS A 124 -9.10 -16.48 -15.65
C LYS A 124 -8.47 -15.50 -14.65
N CYS A 125 -7.69 -14.53 -15.13
CA CYS A 125 -7.06 -13.50 -14.31
C CYS A 125 -8.08 -12.49 -13.76
N SER A 126 -9.09 -12.10 -14.55
CA SER A 126 -10.00 -10.99 -14.24
C SER A 126 -10.78 -11.19 -12.96
N THR A 127 -11.14 -12.42 -12.60
CA THR A 127 -11.83 -12.70 -11.34
C THR A 127 -10.97 -12.34 -10.13
N LEU A 128 -9.66 -12.54 -10.23
CA LEU A 128 -8.71 -12.40 -9.12
C LEU A 128 -8.11 -11.00 -9.07
N PHE A 129 -7.76 -10.47 -10.24
CA PHE A 129 -7.37 -9.06 -10.36
C PHE A 129 -8.55 -8.15 -10.02
N GLY A 130 -9.77 -8.53 -10.41
CA GLY A 130 -10.98 -7.80 -10.04
C GLY A 130 -11.22 -7.82 -8.53
N SER A 131 -11.15 -8.98 -7.88
CA SER A 131 -11.31 -9.07 -6.43
C SER A 131 -10.19 -8.36 -5.66
N SER A 132 -8.94 -8.46 -6.14
CA SER A 132 -7.81 -7.76 -5.54
C SER A 132 -7.95 -6.24 -5.65
N VAL A 133 -8.30 -5.72 -6.83
CA VAL A 133 -8.53 -4.28 -7.05
C VAL A 133 -9.66 -3.77 -6.15
N VAL A 134 -10.77 -4.51 -6.01
CA VAL A 134 -11.85 -4.13 -5.09
C VAL A 134 -11.33 -4.05 -3.65
N LEU A 135 -10.53 -5.03 -3.21
CA LEU A 135 -9.93 -5.01 -1.88
C LEU A 135 -8.99 -3.80 -1.69
N TYR A 136 -8.14 -3.51 -2.68
CA TYR A 136 -7.27 -2.33 -2.67
C TYR A 136 -8.06 -1.03 -2.58
N VAL A 137 -9.17 -0.91 -3.32
CA VAL A 137 -10.04 0.28 -3.25
C VAL A 137 -10.67 0.41 -1.87
N ILE A 138 -11.11 -0.69 -1.25
CA ILE A 138 -11.64 -0.67 0.13
C ILE A 138 -10.56 -0.20 1.11
N VAL A 139 -9.34 -0.73 1.02
CA VAL A 139 -8.21 -0.32 1.86
C VAL A 139 -7.89 1.16 1.65
N TYR A 140 -7.85 1.63 0.41
CA TYR A 140 -7.57 3.03 0.09
C TYR A 140 -8.65 3.98 0.63
N ILE A 141 -9.94 3.63 0.45
CA ILE A 141 -11.06 4.40 1.03
C ILE A 141 -10.96 4.43 2.55
N HIS A 142 -10.61 3.30 3.18
CA HIS A 142 -10.44 3.19 4.61
C HIS A 142 -9.28 4.08 5.12
N GLU A 143 -8.10 4.03 4.48
CA GLU A 143 -6.96 4.89 4.82
C GLU A 143 -7.28 6.39 4.61
N ALA A 144 -7.95 6.74 3.51
CA ALA A 144 -8.39 8.11 3.27
C ALA A 144 -9.39 8.59 4.34
N PHE A 145 -10.32 7.72 4.76
CA PHE A 145 -11.27 8.02 5.83
C PHE A 145 -10.55 8.21 7.18
N LEU A 146 -9.56 7.36 7.50
CA LEU A 146 -8.75 7.51 8.71
C LEU A 146 -7.96 8.83 8.72
N GLY A 147 -7.36 9.20 7.58
CA GLY A 147 -6.67 10.48 7.41
C GLY A 147 -7.61 11.69 7.55
N PHE A 148 -8.82 11.62 6.98
CA PHE A 148 -9.82 12.66 7.15
C PHE A 148 -10.28 12.78 8.62
N ARG A 149 -10.50 11.64 9.29
CA ARG A 149 -10.91 11.59 10.70
C ARG A 149 -9.83 12.17 11.62
N SER A 150 -8.56 11.87 11.37
CA SER A 150 -7.45 12.41 12.17
C SER A 150 -7.32 13.92 12.00
N ALA A 151 -7.42 14.44 10.78
CA ALA A 151 -7.44 15.87 10.51
C ALA A 151 -8.62 16.57 11.21
N ALA A 152 -9.83 16.02 11.10
CA ALA A 152 -11.02 16.56 11.77
C ALA A 152 -10.87 16.56 13.31
N HIS A 153 -10.27 15.50 13.88
CA HIS A 153 -10.00 15.43 15.31
C HIS A 153 -9.00 16.50 15.79
N ILE A 154 -7.94 16.76 15.01
CA ILE A 154 -6.99 17.85 15.30
C ILE A 154 -7.71 19.20 15.27
N CYS A 155 -8.56 19.47 14.26
CA CYS A 155 -9.35 20.70 14.20
C CYS A 155 -10.26 20.87 15.41
N LEU A 156 -10.94 19.79 15.85
CA LEU A 156 -11.80 19.82 17.03
C LEU A 156 -11.00 20.07 18.32
N SER A 157 -9.81 19.50 18.41
CA SER A 157 -8.87 19.74 19.52
C SER A 157 -8.37 21.18 19.56
N MET A 158 -8.06 21.78 18.40
CA MET A 158 -7.71 23.20 18.30
C MET A 158 -8.86 24.11 18.76
N PHE A 159 -10.09 23.81 18.34
CA PHE A 159 -11.28 24.55 18.76
C PHE A 159 -11.50 24.46 20.28
N GLY A 160 -11.36 23.26 20.86
CA GLY A 160 -11.43 23.06 22.30
C GLY A 160 -10.37 23.83 23.07
N ALA A 161 -9.12 23.82 22.59
CA ALA A 161 -8.04 24.60 23.18
C ALA A 161 -8.35 26.10 23.15
N LEU A 162 -8.86 26.62 22.04
CA LEU A 162 -9.24 28.03 21.90
C LEU A 162 -10.34 28.43 22.91
N LEU A 163 -11.35 27.59 23.12
CA LEU A 163 -12.41 27.85 24.12
C LEU A 163 -11.87 27.82 25.55
N LEU A 164 -10.95 26.91 25.86
CA LEU A 164 -10.29 26.87 27.16
C LEU A 164 -9.45 28.13 27.41
N TRP A 165 -8.66 28.55 26.43
CA TRP A 165 -7.87 29.80 26.50
C TRP A 165 -8.75 31.04 26.63
N PHE A 166 -9.85 31.13 25.88
CA PHE A 166 -10.83 32.20 26.01
C PHE A 166 -11.45 32.23 27.41
N THR A 167 -11.81 31.07 27.95
CA THR A 167 -12.35 30.95 29.31
C THR A 167 -11.34 31.40 30.35
N ALA A 168 -10.06 30.99 30.21
CA ALA A 168 -8.98 31.42 31.09
C ALA A 168 -8.76 32.94 31.05
N ALA A 169 -8.72 33.55 29.86
CA ALA A 169 -8.58 34.99 29.70
C ALA A 169 -9.73 35.76 30.38
N ARG A 170 -10.97 35.26 30.33
CA ARG A 170 -12.11 35.86 31.03
C ARG A 170 -11.98 35.78 32.55
N PHE A 171 -11.41 34.70 33.09
CA PHE A 171 -11.07 34.62 34.51
C PHE A 171 -9.96 35.60 34.90
N GLU A 172 -8.95 35.81 34.06
CA GLU A 172 -7.92 36.83 34.30
C GLU A 172 -8.51 38.24 34.34
N CYS A 173 -9.39 38.59 33.39
CA CYS A 173 -10.10 39.87 33.42
C CYS A 173 -10.90 40.05 34.72
N LEU A 174 -11.64 39.00 35.12
CA LEU A 174 -12.41 39.02 36.37
C LEU A 174 -11.50 39.18 37.60
N ALA A 175 -10.33 38.54 37.61
CA ALA A 175 -9.37 38.66 38.70
C ALA A 175 -8.82 40.10 38.82
N ILE A 176 -8.66 40.80 37.70
CA ILE A 176 -8.28 42.23 37.69
C ILE A 176 -9.42 43.09 38.23
N GLU A 177 -10.66 42.88 37.77
CA GLU A 177 -11.85 43.61 38.26
C GLU A 177 -12.04 43.43 39.78
N MET A 178 -11.85 42.20 40.29
CA MET A 178 -11.93 41.88 41.73
C MET A 178 -10.85 42.58 42.57
N LYS A 179 -9.65 42.84 42.01
CA LYS A 179 -8.58 43.58 42.71
C LYS A 179 -8.87 45.08 42.80
N GLN A 180 -9.63 45.62 41.85
CA GLN A 180 -9.93 47.05 41.76
C GLN A 180 -11.23 47.44 42.48
N THR A 181 -11.88 46.48 43.13
CA THR A 181 -13.19 46.68 43.76
C THR A 181 -13.06 47.45 45.08
N ALA A 182 -13.79 48.57 45.22
CA ALA A 182 -13.72 49.45 46.39
C ALA A 182 -15.00 49.45 47.25
N ASP A 183 -16.10 48.85 46.79
CA ASP A 183 -17.41 48.81 47.48
C ASP A 183 -18.04 47.42 47.44
N VAL A 184 -18.86 47.12 48.45
CA VAL A 184 -19.59 45.86 48.62
C VAL A 184 -20.53 45.60 47.45
N ASN A 185 -21.19 46.65 46.91
CA ASN A 185 -22.09 46.47 45.76
C ASN A 185 -21.34 46.02 44.51
N MET A 186 -20.15 46.59 44.24
CA MET A 186 -19.31 46.15 43.12
C MET A 186 -18.76 44.73 43.34
N LEU A 187 -18.50 44.35 44.60
CA LEU A 187 -18.06 43.00 44.94
C LEU A 187 -19.15 41.97 44.67
N ILE A 188 -20.41 42.27 44.99
CA ILE A 188 -21.56 41.39 44.69
C ILE A 188 -21.66 41.14 43.18
N VAL A 189 -21.54 42.19 42.35
CA VAL A 189 -21.54 42.06 40.88
C VAL A 189 -20.38 41.19 40.37
N CYS A 190 -19.18 41.35 40.95
CA CYS A 190 -18.02 40.52 40.58
C CYS A 190 -18.25 39.05 40.95
N ILE A 191 -18.87 38.76 42.11
CA ILE A 191 -19.21 37.40 42.54
C ILE A 191 -20.24 36.77 41.59
N GLU A 192 -21.26 37.52 41.17
CA GLU A 192 -22.23 37.03 40.18
C GLU A 192 -21.56 36.67 38.85
N LYS A 193 -20.68 37.55 38.34
CA LYS A 193 -19.87 37.27 37.14
C LYS A 193 -18.99 36.02 37.33
N GLN A 194 -18.39 35.85 38.51
CA GLN A 194 -17.58 34.68 38.84
C GLN A 194 -18.38 33.38 38.78
N LEU A 195 -19.58 33.37 39.36
CA LEU A 195 -20.46 32.19 39.34
C LEU A 195 -20.92 31.85 37.93
N TYR A 196 -21.23 32.86 37.11
CA TYR A 196 -21.56 32.67 35.70
C TYR A 196 -20.38 32.07 34.91
N LEU A 197 -19.18 32.67 35.03
CA LEU A 197 -17.97 32.19 34.37
C LEU A 197 -17.58 30.77 34.80
N ARG A 198 -17.78 30.43 36.08
CA ARG A 198 -17.56 29.08 36.60
C ARG A 198 -18.49 28.05 35.95
N ARG A 199 -19.78 28.36 35.78
CA ARG A 199 -20.72 27.46 35.07
C ARG A 199 -20.33 27.30 33.61
N PHE A 200 -20.03 28.40 32.92
CA PHE A 200 -19.56 28.36 31.54
C PHE A 200 -18.30 27.48 31.38
N ALA A 201 -17.33 27.64 32.27
CA ALA A 201 -16.12 26.82 32.27
C ALA A 201 -16.41 25.33 32.49
N GLN A 202 -17.34 25.00 33.38
CA GLN A 202 -17.78 23.61 33.61
C GLN A 202 -18.42 23.00 32.37
N GLU A 203 -19.25 23.76 31.65
CA GLU A 203 -19.84 23.33 30.37
C GLU A 203 -18.77 23.11 29.30
N VAL A 204 -17.81 24.03 29.15
CA VAL A 204 -16.69 23.86 28.20
C VAL A 204 -15.91 22.60 28.54
N VAL A 205 -15.48 22.42 29.79
CA VAL A 205 -14.72 21.24 30.21
C VAL A 205 -15.52 19.95 30.00
N SER A 206 -16.82 19.95 30.32
CA SER A 206 -17.69 18.78 30.13
C SER A 206 -17.75 18.35 28.67
N ASN A 207 -17.96 19.30 27.74
CA ASN A 207 -18.08 19.03 26.30
C ASN A 207 -16.77 18.48 25.70
N PHE A 208 -15.61 18.91 26.19
CA PHE A 208 -14.31 18.47 25.68
C PHE A 208 -13.71 17.27 26.43
N ARG A 209 -14.26 16.87 27.58
CA ARG A 209 -13.71 15.78 28.42
C ARG A 209 -13.56 14.46 27.66
N PHE A 210 -14.58 14.07 26.88
CA PHE A 210 -14.54 12.83 26.10
C PHE A 210 -13.63 12.93 24.88
N ILE A 211 -13.49 14.12 24.28
CA ILE A 211 -12.56 14.36 23.16
C ILE A 211 -11.13 14.24 23.65
N VAL A 212 -10.81 14.82 24.80
CA VAL A 212 -9.48 14.71 25.45
C VAL A 212 -9.21 13.26 25.87
N LEU A 213 -10.19 12.56 26.46
CA LEU A 213 -10.04 11.15 26.82
C LEU A 213 -9.78 10.28 25.59
N TYR A 214 -10.50 10.52 24.50
CA TYR A 214 -10.31 9.83 23.23
C TYR A 214 -8.91 10.11 22.65
N ALA A 215 -8.46 11.36 22.64
CA ALA A 215 -7.12 11.74 22.18
C ALA A 215 -5.99 11.02 22.94
N VAL A 216 -6.19 10.70 24.22
CA VAL A 216 -5.20 10.03 25.08
C VAL A 216 -5.32 8.49 25.03
N GLY A 217 -6.53 7.95 24.81
CA GLY A 217 -6.82 6.51 24.94
C GLY A 217 -6.82 5.70 23.64
N ASP A 218 -6.81 6.33 22.47
CA ASP A 218 -7.17 5.67 21.20
C ASP A 218 -6.00 4.96 20.48
N THR A 219 -5.40 3.97 21.13
CA THR A 219 -4.21 3.27 20.62
C THR A 219 -4.39 1.78 20.27
N PRO A 220 -5.11 0.92 21.03
CA PRO A 220 -5.00 -0.53 20.82
C PRO A 220 -5.97 -1.14 19.78
N LEU A 221 -7.23 -0.68 19.69
CA LEU A 221 -8.24 -1.29 18.81
C LEU A 221 -8.01 -0.96 17.34
N ILE A 222 -7.71 0.31 17.05
CA ILE A 222 -7.39 0.80 15.70
C ILE A 222 -6.14 0.12 15.16
N LEU A 223 -5.11 -0.08 16.00
CA LEU A 223 -3.90 -0.75 15.56
C LEU A 223 -4.16 -2.19 15.10
N ARG A 224 -5.00 -2.94 15.82
CA ARG A 224 -5.34 -4.32 15.43
C ARG A 224 -6.03 -4.37 14.07
N VAL A 225 -6.94 -3.44 13.81
CA VAL A 225 -7.64 -3.32 12.52
C VAL A 225 -6.64 -2.94 11.41
N GLN A 226 -5.79 -1.94 11.63
CA GLN A 226 -4.76 -1.52 10.67
C GLN A 226 -3.77 -2.67 10.34
N LEU A 227 -3.35 -3.44 11.34
CA LEU A 227 -2.45 -4.58 11.17
C LEU A 227 -3.06 -5.68 10.29
N LEU A 228 -4.34 -5.99 10.48
CA LEU A 228 -5.05 -7.00 9.68
C LEU A 228 -5.16 -6.57 8.21
N PHE A 229 -5.48 -5.30 7.95
CA PHE A 229 -5.54 -4.78 6.58
C PHE A 229 -4.15 -4.73 5.91
N ALA A 230 -3.13 -4.27 6.62
CA ALA A 230 -1.77 -4.19 6.10
C ALA A 230 -1.22 -5.59 5.74
N SER A 231 -1.37 -6.57 6.64
CA SER A 231 -0.93 -7.95 6.40
C SER A 231 -1.66 -8.59 5.22
N THR A 232 -2.98 -8.38 5.10
CA THR A 232 -3.76 -8.87 3.95
C THR A 232 -3.26 -8.26 2.64
N THR A 233 -2.92 -6.97 2.65
CA THR A 233 -2.43 -6.25 1.47
C THR A 233 -1.10 -6.80 0.98
N VAL A 234 -0.13 -6.99 1.88
CA VAL A 234 1.20 -7.55 1.55
C VAL A 234 1.08 -8.98 1.02
N LEU A 235 0.25 -9.82 1.65
CA LEU A 235 0.05 -11.19 1.20
C LEU A 235 -0.61 -11.27 -0.18
N LEU A 236 -1.60 -10.40 -0.42
CA LEU A 236 -2.26 -10.30 -1.70
C LEU A 236 -1.30 -9.83 -2.80
N GLU A 237 -0.43 -8.87 -2.50
CA GLU A 237 0.58 -8.40 -3.45
C GLU A 237 1.53 -9.51 -3.88
N ILE A 238 2.08 -10.26 -2.92
CA ILE A 238 2.95 -11.42 -3.22
C ILE A 238 2.19 -12.43 -4.09
N TYR A 239 0.92 -12.70 -3.77
CA TYR A 239 0.09 -13.64 -4.51
C TYR A 239 -0.14 -13.22 -5.96
N ILE A 240 -0.32 -11.91 -6.22
CA ILE A 240 -0.51 -11.36 -7.58
C ILE A 240 0.70 -11.65 -8.47
N TYR A 241 1.91 -11.73 -7.93
CA TYR A 241 3.11 -12.12 -8.68
C TYR A 241 3.31 -13.64 -8.76
N VAL A 242 3.08 -14.34 -7.64
CA VAL A 242 3.31 -15.79 -7.52
C VAL A 242 2.47 -16.57 -8.51
N TRP A 243 1.18 -16.25 -8.65
CA TRP A 243 0.32 -17.03 -9.54
C TRP A 243 0.74 -16.92 -11.01
N PRO A 244 0.85 -15.73 -11.63
CA PRO A 244 1.33 -15.63 -13.01
C PRO A 244 2.70 -16.26 -13.22
N ALA A 245 3.63 -16.16 -12.26
CA ALA A 245 4.95 -16.79 -12.35
C ALA A 245 4.86 -18.33 -12.41
N ASP A 246 4.08 -18.92 -11.51
CA ASP A 246 3.83 -20.38 -11.47
C ASP A 246 3.12 -20.87 -12.75
N TYR A 247 2.14 -20.10 -13.23
CA TYR A 247 1.44 -20.39 -14.48
C TYR A 247 2.35 -20.29 -15.70
N MET A 248 3.24 -19.28 -15.74
CA MET A 248 4.22 -19.11 -16.81
C MET A 248 5.20 -20.30 -16.85
N ARG A 249 5.69 -20.74 -15.68
CA ARG A 249 6.51 -21.95 -15.55
C ARG A 249 5.79 -23.15 -16.15
N ASP A 250 4.54 -23.39 -15.76
CA ASP A 250 3.73 -24.50 -16.28
C ASP A 250 3.52 -24.43 -17.80
N MET A 251 3.29 -23.23 -18.34
CA MET A 251 3.16 -23.04 -19.79
C MET A 251 4.49 -23.31 -20.52
N SER A 252 5.64 -22.92 -19.95
CA SER A 252 6.94 -23.19 -20.56
C SER A 252 7.22 -24.70 -20.67
N ILE A 253 6.91 -25.48 -19.63
CA ILE A 253 7.02 -26.94 -19.63
C ILE A 253 6.03 -27.58 -20.63
N ARG A 254 4.83 -27.01 -20.74
CA ARG A 254 3.79 -27.52 -21.64
C ARG A 254 4.20 -27.40 -23.10
N VAL A 255 4.97 -26.38 -23.48
CA VAL A 255 5.51 -26.26 -24.85
C VAL A 255 6.36 -27.49 -25.18
N SER A 256 7.33 -27.83 -24.32
CA SER A 256 8.17 -29.03 -24.50
C SER A 256 7.33 -30.30 -24.57
N ARG A 257 6.35 -30.44 -23.67
CA ARG A 257 5.45 -31.60 -23.64
C ARG A 257 4.62 -31.72 -24.92
N SER A 258 4.13 -30.61 -25.47
CA SER A 258 3.34 -30.61 -26.71
C SER A 258 4.13 -31.13 -27.91
N ILE A 259 5.44 -30.86 -27.95
CA ILE A 259 6.35 -31.38 -28.98
C ILE A 259 6.54 -32.89 -28.81
N TYR A 260 6.74 -33.34 -27.57
CA TYR A 260 6.85 -34.77 -27.27
C TYR A 260 5.59 -35.55 -27.64
N ASP A 261 4.41 -34.96 -27.44
CA ASP A 261 3.11 -35.56 -27.76
C ASP A 261 2.83 -35.63 -29.27
N THR A 262 3.63 -34.96 -30.11
CA THR A 262 3.52 -35.10 -31.56
C THR A 262 3.96 -36.50 -32.03
N VAL A 263 3.59 -36.86 -33.26
CA VAL A 263 4.02 -38.13 -33.88
C VAL A 263 5.47 -38.02 -34.40
N TRP A 264 6.39 -37.53 -33.58
CA TRP A 264 7.77 -37.21 -33.93
C TRP A 264 8.53 -38.43 -34.50
N TYR A 265 8.26 -39.62 -33.98
CA TYR A 265 8.88 -40.87 -34.42
C TYR A 265 8.50 -41.31 -35.84
N LYS A 266 7.48 -40.70 -36.46
CA LYS A 266 7.14 -40.90 -37.88
C LYS A 266 7.62 -39.78 -38.80
N GLN A 267 8.26 -38.74 -38.26
CA GLN A 267 8.76 -37.61 -39.03
C GLN A 267 10.09 -37.93 -39.72
N THR A 268 10.56 -37.00 -40.57
CA THR A 268 11.89 -37.09 -41.19
C THR A 268 12.99 -37.11 -40.14
N LEU A 269 14.13 -37.73 -40.47
CA LEU A 269 15.27 -37.82 -39.57
C LEU A 269 15.81 -36.43 -39.16
N GLU A 270 15.72 -35.45 -40.05
CA GLU A 270 16.07 -34.05 -39.76
C GLU A 270 15.14 -33.47 -38.68
N LEU A 271 13.82 -33.57 -38.87
CA LEU A 271 12.84 -33.07 -37.91
C LEU A 271 12.92 -33.80 -36.56
N GLN A 272 13.24 -35.09 -36.55
CA GLN A 272 13.48 -35.85 -35.32
C GLN A 272 14.67 -35.31 -34.52
N LYS A 273 15.78 -34.98 -35.20
CA LYS A 273 16.97 -34.41 -34.56
C LYS A 273 16.68 -33.01 -34.02
N ASP A 274 15.94 -32.19 -34.77
CA ASP A 274 15.57 -30.84 -34.34
C ASP A 274 14.64 -30.89 -33.11
N ILE A 275 13.64 -31.78 -33.11
CA ILE A 275 12.76 -32.01 -31.95
C ILE A 275 13.57 -32.44 -30.72
N LEU A 276 14.52 -33.38 -30.90
CA LEU A 276 15.38 -33.82 -29.81
C LEU A 276 16.19 -32.65 -29.23
N ASN A 277 16.75 -31.80 -30.08
CA ASN A 277 17.47 -30.61 -29.62
C ASN A 277 16.55 -29.68 -28.82
N VAL A 278 15.33 -29.42 -29.29
CA VAL A 278 14.37 -28.57 -28.55
C VAL A 278 14.03 -29.16 -27.18
N LEU A 279 13.81 -30.48 -27.09
CA LEU A 279 13.50 -31.14 -25.82
C LEU A 279 14.67 -31.18 -24.83
N VAL A 280 15.91 -31.26 -25.32
CA VAL A 280 17.12 -31.30 -24.48
C VAL A 280 17.48 -29.92 -23.94
N TYR A 281 17.29 -28.86 -24.73
CA TYR A 281 17.75 -27.51 -24.38
C TYR A 281 16.69 -26.61 -23.72
N GLN A 282 15.45 -27.08 -23.54
CA GLN A 282 14.40 -26.28 -22.88
C GLN A 282 14.43 -26.45 -21.36
N GLU A 283 14.91 -25.42 -20.66
CA GLU A 283 14.72 -25.27 -19.22
C GLU A 283 13.43 -24.51 -18.91
N PRO A 284 12.68 -24.90 -17.86
CA PRO A 284 11.49 -24.18 -17.45
C PRO A 284 11.83 -22.75 -17.06
N ILE A 285 11.04 -21.79 -17.55
CA ILE A 285 11.23 -20.38 -17.22
C ILE A 285 10.66 -20.16 -15.82
N THR A 286 11.54 -19.89 -14.86
CA THR A 286 11.19 -19.62 -13.46
C THR A 286 11.55 -18.19 -13.08
N LEU A 287 10.77 -17.62 -12.15
CA LEU A 287 11.11 -16.34 -11.55
C LEU A 287 11.91 -16.62 -10.27
N SER A 288 13.21 -16.35 -10.31
CA SER A 288 14.13 -16.50 -9.19
C SER A 288 14.80 -15.18 -8.86
N ILE A 289 14.99 -14.89 -7.57
CA ILE A 289 15.72 -13.72 -7.08
C ILE A 289 16.99 -14.22 -6.42
N SER A 290 18.15 -13.95 -7.02
CA SER A 290 19.46 -14.34 -6.52
C SER A 290 19.59 -14.02 -5.02
N CYS A 291 20.04 -15.01 -4.25
CA CYS A 291 20.26 -14.95 -2.80
C CYS A 291 19.01 -14.87 -1.90
N ILE A 292 17.81 -14.62 -2.43
CA ILE A 292 16.61 -14.38 -1.60
C ILE A 292 15.54 -15.45 -1.84
N ILE A 293 15.13 -15.62 -3.10
CA ILE A 293 14.03 -16.53 -3.48
C ILE A 293 14.55 -17.46 -4.57
N PRO A 294 14.81 -18.73 -4.26
CA PRO A 294 15.30 -19.68 -5.27
C PRO A 294 14.27 -19.88 -6.39
N GLU A 295 12.99 -19.88 -6.05
CA GLU A 295 11.89 -19.97 -7.00
C GLU A 295 10.62 -19.36 -6.43
N LEU A 296 10.03 -18.40 -7.15
CA LEU A 296 8.73 -17.83 -6.83
C LEU A 296 7.61 -18.73 -7.39
N SER A 297 7.11 -19.64 -6.55
CA SER A 297 6.05 -20.59 -6.88
C SER A 297 4.92 -20.57 -5.86
N LEU A 298 3.77 -21.16 -6.23
CA LEU A 298 2.64 -21.28 -5.31
C LEU A 298 3.02 -22.09 -4.06
N HIS A 299 3.86 -23.10 -4.24
CA HIS A 299 4.42 -23.90 -3.15
C HIS A 299 5.26 -23.04 -2.18
N TYR A 300 6.13 -22.17 -2.69
CA TYR A 300 6.91 -21.24 -1.87
C TYR A 300 6.00 -20.33 -1.05
N PHE A 301 4.96 -19.77 -1.66
CA PHE A 301 3.99 -18.91 -0.97
C PHE A 301 3.24 -19.63 0.16
N CYS A 302 2.77 -20.86 -0.08
CA CYS A 302 2.11 -21.67 0.96
C CYS A 302 3.06 -22.00 2.12
N SER A 303 4.32 -22.33 1.82
CA SER A 303 5.35 -22.59 2.83
C SER A 303 5.65 -21.33 3.66
N TYR A 304 5.78 -20.17 3.01
CA TYR A 304 5.95 -18.88 3.67
C TYR A 304 4.79 -18.57 4.63
N LEU A 305 3.55 -18.72 4.17
CA LEU A 305 2.36 -18.52 5.02
C LEU A 305 2.35 -19.47 6.23
N SER A 306 2.62 -20.75 6.01
CA SER A 306 2.69 -21.75 7.09
C SER A 306 3.72 -21.39 8.15
N ASN A 307 4.90 -20.92 7.72
CA ASN A 307 5.96 -20.47 8.63
C ASN A 307 5.53 -19.23 9.42
N VAL A 308 4.89 -18.25 8.77
CA VAL A 308 4.37 -17.06 9.45
C VAL A 308 3.34 -17.43 10.52
N PHE A 309 2.35 -18.27 10.20
CA PHE A 309 1.36 -18.73 11.17
C PHE A 309 1.99 -19.53 12.33
N SER A 310 3.01 -20.33 12.04
CA SER A 310 3.74 -21.10 13.05
C SER A 310 4.48 -20.17 14.02
N ILE A 311 5.15 -19.13 13.52
CA ILE A 311 5.84 -18.12 14.33
C ILE A 311 4.83 -17.38 15.23
N PHE A 312 3.70 -16.92 14.67
CA PHE A 312 2.67 -16.24 15.46
C PHE A 312 2.06 -17.14 16.54
N THR A 313 1.87 -18.43 16.24
CA THR A 313 1.36 -19.40 17.21
C THR A 313 2.37 -19.62 18.33
N ALA A 314 3.65 -19.79 18.01
CA ALA A 314 4.71 -19.93 19.00
C ALA A 314 4.84 -18.68 19.88
N LEU A 315 4.83 -17.49 19.27
CA LEU A 315 4.89 -16.22 20.00
C LEU A 315 3.70 -16.06 20.95
N ARG A 316 2.49 -16.43 20.49
CA ARG A 316 1.29 -16.40 21.33
C ARG A 316 1.44 -17.31 22.55
N VAL A 317 1.94 -18.53 22.36
CA VAL A 317 2.16 -19.48 23.47
C VAL A 317 3.20 -18.94 24.46
N VAL A 318 4.27 -18.30 23.99
CA VAL A 318 5.25 -17.67 24.89
C VAL A 318 4.62 -16.55 25.71
N VAL A 319 3.85 -15.66 25.07
CA VAL A 319 3.18 -14.53 25.76
C VAL A 319 2.07 -14.98 26.71
N GLU A 320 1.38 -16.09 26.43
CA GLU A 320 0.35 -16.65 27.33
C GLU A 320 0.96 -17.39 28.55
N ASN A 321 2.23 -17.78 28.48
CA ASN A 321 2.93 -18.52 29.55
C ASN A 321 3.80 -17.63 30.46
N ASP A 322 3.96 -16.34 30.15
CA ASP A 322 4.58 -15.30 30.99
C ASP A 322 3.50 -14.53 31.77
#